data_AF-A0A9W9JTL8-F1
#
_entry.id   AF-A0A9W9JTL8-F1
#
_cell.length_a   1.000
_cell.length_b   1.000
_cell.length_c   1.000
_cell.angle_alpha   90.00
_cell.angle_beta   90.00
_cell.angle_gamma   90.00
#
_symmetry.space_group_name_H-M   'P 1'
#
loop_
_entity.id
_entity.type
_entity.pdbx_description
1 polymer ?
#
loop_
_entity_poly.entity_id
_entity_poly.type
_entity_poly.pdbx_seq_one_letter_code
_entity_poly.pdbx_strand_id
1 'polypeptide(L)'
;MSQNEDESLQAPIKPRTLLSHDITYSAALAEDYNVLYELTYPEKRLEFYTRLFRRRKLIKTLVARHLGLNSIDECHVSHTEDWLHGTFNLCIRVDVHGKDKELKQQVMIRFPLPYRVGEGPCPGNSDEKIRCEAGTYAWLQENCPDIPIPRLHGFGLSTGKTVSNDHSGISDD
;
A
#
# COMPACT_ATOMS: atom_id res chain seq x y z
N MET A 1 51.15 34.17 12.21
CA MET A 1 51.65 33.18 11.23
C MET A 1 51.42 31.82 11.89
N SER A 2 50.35 31.12 11.50
CA SER A 2 50.41 29.98 10.54
C SER A 2 50.98 28.75 11.27
N GLN A 3 50.30 27.61 11.41
CA GLN A 3 49.36 26.93 10.53
C GLN A 3 48.36 26.09 11.34
N ASN A 4 47.11 26.05 10.89
CA ASN A 4 46.17 24.97 11.16
C ASN A 4 46.56 23.81 10.22
N GLU A 5 47.03 22.70 10.78
CA GLU A 5 47.24 21.45 10.04
C GLU A 5 46.57 20.32 10.80
N ASP A 6 45.26 20.17 10.58
CA ASP A 6 44.62 18.86 10.63
C ASP A 6 43.41 18.85 9.67
N GLU A 7 43.67 19.23 8.41
CA GLU A 7 42.72 19.03 7.32
C GLU A 7 42.99 17.63 6.75
N SER A 8 42.61 16.61 7.52
CA SER A 8 42.65 15.23 7.05
C SER A 8 41.77 15.13 5.79
N LEU A 9 42.38 14.67 4.69
CA LEU A 9 41.72 14.36 3.42
C LEU A 9 40.71 13.21 3.64
N GLN A 10 39.54 13.50 4.18
CA GLN A 10 38.41 12.58 4.15
C GLN A 10 37.89 12.54 2.72
N ALA A 11 38.02 11.37 2.09
CA ALA A 11 37.37 11.09 0.81
C ALA A 11 35.90 11.51 0.90
N PRO A 12 35.34 12.16 -0.14
CA PRO A 12 33.96 12.65 -0.08
C PRO A 12 33.02 11.50 0.30
N ILE A 13 32.27 11.69 1.39
CA ILE A 13 31.33 10.67 1.88
C ILE A 13 30.33 10.39 0.76
N LYS A 14 30.34 9.14 0.27
CA LYS A 14 29.45 8.72 -0.81
C LYS A 14 27.98 8.94 -0.40
N PRO A 15 27.14 9.54 -1.27
CA PRO A 15 25.71 9.64 -1.04
C PRO A 15 25.06 8.27 -0.78
N ARG A 16 23.98 8.28 -0.02
CA ARG A 16 23.16 7.09 0.28
C ARG A 16 21.82 7.20 -0.43
N THR A 17 21.26 6.08 -0.85
CA THR A 17 20.02 6.06 -1.64
C THR A 17 18.79 5.91 -0.76
N LEU A 18 17.88 6.88 -0.81
CA LEU A 18 16.52 6.80 -0.29
C LEU A 18 15.57 6.31 -1.41
N LEU A 19 14.28 6.13 -1.09
CA LEU A 19 13.30 5.72 -2.11
C LEU A 19 13.11 6.76 -3.23
N SER A 20 13.30 8.04 -2.94
CA SER A 20 13.01 9.15 -3.85
C SER A 20 14.24 9.77 -4.49
N HIS A 21 15.39 9.73 -3.84
CA HIS A 21 16.62 10.41 -4.26
C HIS A 21 17.84 9.90 -3.48
N ASP A 22 19.03 10.29 -3.91
CA ASP A 22 20.26 10.11 -3.13
C ASP A 22 20.47 11.28 -2.17
N ILE A 23 20.93 11.02 -0.95
CA ILE A 23 21.15 12.00 0.11
C ILE A 23 22.61 11.98 0.58
N THR A 24 23.20 13.18 0.77
CA THR A 24 24.53 13.35 1.37
C THR A 24 24.44 13.46 2.89
N TYR A 25 25.56 13.30 3.59
CA TYR A 25 25.59 13.49 5.05
C TYR A 25 25.18 14.92 5.47
N SER A 26 25.68 15.95 4.77
CA SER A 26 25.33 17.34 5.07
C SER A 26 23.85 17.65 4.82
N ALA A 27 23.25 17.08 3.76
CA ALA A 27 21.81 17.21 3.52
C ALA A 27 21.02 16.50 4.62
N ALA A 28 21.41 15.29 5.00
CA ALA A 28 20.73 14.52 6.05
C ALA A 28 20.73 15.22 7.42
N LEU A 29 21.77 16.00 7.75
CA LEU A 29 21.81 16.79 8.99
C LEU A 29 20.81 17.95 9.01
N ALA A 30 20.32 18.40 7.85
CA ALA A 30 19.35 19.48 7.73
C ALA A 30 17.90 18.99 7.71
N GLU A 31 17.67 17.68 7.65
CA GLU A 31 16.33 17.09 7.63
C GLU A 31 15.75 16.93 9.04
N ASP A 32 14.43 17.08 9.14
CA ASP A 32 13.66 16.93 10.38
C ASP A 32 13.13 15.52 10.62
N TYR A 33 13.29 14.63 9.64
CA TYR A 33 12.88 13.22 9.71
C TYR A 33 14.05 12.28 9.95
N ASN A 34 13.73 11.06 10.37
CA ASN A 34 14.73 10.04 10.65
C ASN A 34 15.28 9.42 9.35
N VAL A 35 16.28 10.06 8.76
CA VAL A 35 16.97 9.61 7.54
C VAL A 35 17.52 8.18 7.70
N LEU A 36 18.04 7.82 8.88
CA LEU A 36 18.56 6.47 9.13
C LEU A 36 17.47 5.41 8.99
N TYR A 37 16.25 5.71 9.41
CA TYR A 37 15.11 4.83 9.24
C TYR A 37 14.67 4.75 7.78
N GLU A 38 14.65 5.88 7.06
CA GLU A 38 14.28 5.91 5.63
C GLU A 38 15.26 5.16 4.73
N LEU A 39 16.54 5.10 5.10
CA LEU A 39 17.54 4.29 4.41
C LEU A 39 17.19 2.79 4.39
N THR A 40 16.31 2.33 5.28
CA THR A 40 15.84 0.93 5.30
C THR A 40 14.67 0.68 4.34
N TYR A 41 14.04 1.73 3.80
CA TYR A 41 12.84 1.60 2.99
C TYR A 41 13.03 0.86 1.66
N PRO A 42 14.13 1.04 0.89
CA PRO A 42 14.32 0.31 -0.36
C PRO A 42 14.25 -1.22 -0.18
N GLU A 43 14.95 -1.74 0.84
CA GLU A 43 14.95 -3.18 1.15
C GLU A 43 13.57 -3.66 1.63
N LYS A 44 12.96 -2.95 2.58
CA LYS A 44 11.63 -3.26 3.10
C LYS A 44 10.55 -3.21 2.00
N ARG A 45 10.68 -2.29 1.04
CA ARG A 45 9.81 -2.20 -0.12
C ARG A 45 9.96 -3.44 -1.00
N LEU A 46 11.18 -3.82 -1.33
CA LEU A 46 11.46 -5.01 -2.14
C LEU A 46 10.91 -6.28 -1.47
N GLU A 47 11.13 -6.45 -0.17
CA GLU A 47 10.60 -7.58 0.60
C GLU A 47 9.06 -7.62 0.54
N PHE A 48 8.42 -6.48 0.78
CA PHE A 48 6.95 -6.39 0.80
C PHE A 48 6.34 -6.69 -0.57
N TYR A 49 6.87 -6.11 -1.64
CA TYR A 49 6.39 -6.35 -3.01
C TYR A 49 6.58 -7.81 -3.41
N THR A 50 7.75 -8.39 -3.09
CA THR A 50 8.03 -9.81 -3.35
C THR A 50 7.05 -10.71 -2.62
N ARG A 51 6.73 -10.40 -1.37
CA ARG A 51 5.76 -11.15 -0.56
C ARG A 51 4.36 -11.11 -1.19
N LEU A 52 3.90 -9.95 -1.65
CA LEU A 52 2.60 -9.81 -2.32
C LEU A 52 2.57 -10.55 -3.65
N PHE A 53 3.63 -10.45 -4.45
CA PHE A 53 3.73 -11.13 -5.74
C PHE A 53 3.65 -12.66 -5.58
N ARG A 54 4.37 -13.20 -4.60
CA ARG A 54 4.34 -14.64 -4.25
C ARG A 54 2.96 -15.07 -3.74
N ARG A 55 2.18 -14.16 -3.17
CA ARG A 55 0.84 -14.40 -2.61
C ARG A 55 -0.31 -13.91 -3.50
N ARG A 56 -0.08 -13.63 -4.79
CA ARG A 56 -1.13 -13.16 -5.72
C ARG A 56 -2.36 -14.07 -5.80
N LYS A 57 -2.19 -15.39 -5.62
CA LYS A 57 -3.33 -16.32 -5.54
C LYS A 57 -4.23 -16.03 -4.33
N LEU A 58 -3.64 -15.68 -3.19
CA LEU A 58 -4.40 -15.25 -2.00
C LEU A 58 -5.12 -13.92 -2.26
N ILE A 59 -4.50 -12.98 -2.98
CA ILE A 59 -5.17 -11.74 -3.40
C ILE A 59 -6.42 -12.06 -4.23
N LYS A 60 -6.32 -12.96 -5.22
CA LYS A 60 -7.47 -13.44 -6.00
C LYS A 60 -8.55 -14.01 -5.10
N THR A 61 -8.19 -14.89 -4.16
CA THR A 61 -9.13 -15.50 -3.22
C THR A 61 -9.84 -14.46 -2.35
N LEU A 62 -9.12 -13.48 -1.83
CA LEU A 62 -9.70 -12.41 -1.00
C LEU A 62 -10.69 -11.57 -1.81
N VAL A 63 -10.31 -11.16 -3.02
CA VAL A 63 -11.18 -10.37 -3.90
C VAL A 63 -12.44 -11.16 -4.28
N ALA A 64 -12.28 -12.41 -4.73
CA ALA A 64 -13.42 -13.26 -5.08
C ALA A 64 -14.40 -13.41 -3.91
N ARG A 65 -13.89 -13.62 -2.70
CA ARG A 65 -14.72 -13.72 -1.49
C ARG A 65 -15.45 -12.41 -1.16
N HIS A 66 -14.76 -11.26 -1.22
CA HIS A 66 -15.39 -9.96 -0.93
C HIS A 66 -16.42 -9.54 -2.00
N LEU A 67 -16.30 -10.06 -3.23
CA LEU A 67 -17.24 -9.82 -4.33
C LEU A 67 -18.31 -10.91 -4.47
N GLY A 68 -18.29 -11.96 -3.64
CA GLY A 68 -19.24 -13.07 -3.74
C GLY A 68 -19.11 -13.91 -5.02
N LEU A 69 -17.92 -13.96 -5.62
CA LEU A 69 -17.68 -14.73 -6.85
C LEU A 69 -17.61 -16.23 -6.57
N ASN A 70 -18.04 -17.03 -7.55
CA ASN A 70 -18.07 -18.48 -7.44
C ASN A 70 -16.70 -19.12 -7.72
N SER A 71 -15.85 -18.46 -8.51
CA SER A 71 -14.51 -18.95 -8.81
C SER A 71 -13.45 -17.84 -8.68
N ILE A 72 -12.29 -18.22 -8.13
CA ILE A 72 -11.12 -17.34 -8.12
C ILE A 72 -10.56 -17.12 -9.53
N ASP A 73 -10.88 -17.98 -10.49
CA ASP A 73 -10.38 -17.87 -11.86
C ASP A 73 -11.02 -16.71 -12.62
N GLU A 74 -12.13 -16.17 -12.11
CA GLU A 74 -12.73 -14.93 -12.58
C GLU A 74 -11.82 -13.72 -12.26
N CYS A 75 -10.97 -13.80 -11.23
CA CYS A 75 -10.07 -12.72 -10.81
C CYS A 75 -8.68 -12.80 -11.46
N HIS A 76 -8.20 -11.68 -12.00
CA HIS A 76 -6.88 -11.56 -12.62
C HIS A 76 -6.12 -10.38 -11.99
N VAL A 77 -5.02 -10.68 -11.29
CA VAL A 77 -4.18 -9.66 -10.65
C VAL A 77 -3.27 -9.05 -11.71
N SER A 78 -3.26 -7.72 -11.78
CA SER A 78 -2.38 -6.95 -12.67
C SER A 78 -0.89 -7.29 -12.49
N HIS A 79 -0.12 -7.06 -13.55
CA HIS A 79 1.34 -7.24 -13.53
C HIS A 79 1.98 -6.27 -12.52
N THR A 80 3.11 -6.67 -11.94
CA THR A 80 3.79 -5.89 -10.88
C THR A 80 4.22 -4.49 -11.32
N GLU A 81 4.47 -4.33 -12.62
CA GLU A 81 4.80 -3.07 -13.28
C GLU A 81 3.61 -2.11 -13.38
N ASP A 82 2.38 -2.62 -13.31
CA ASP A 82 1.14 -1.84 -13.26
C ASP A 82 0.69 -1.51 -11.82
N TRP A 83 1.44 -1.96 -10.81
CA TRP A 83 1.06 -1.72 -9.42
C TRP A 83 1.30 -0.25 -9.05
N LEU A 84 0.21 0.42 -8.70
CA LEU A 84 0.24 1.83 -8.31
C LEU A 84 0.70 1.96 -6.88
N HIS A 85 1.53 2.95 -6.57
CA HIS A 85 1.91 3.21 -5.19
C HIS A 85 1.94 4.71 -4.91
N GLY A 86 1.52 5.06 -3.71
CA GLY A 86 1.70 6.39 -3.14
C GLY A 86 2.74 6.37 -2.02
N THR A 87 2.70 7.40 -1.19
CA THR A 87 3.58 7.51 -0.01
C THR A 87 3.29 6.43 1.02
N PHE A 88 2.02 6.10 1.25
CA PHE A 88 1.58 5.23 2.36
C PHE A 88 0.87 3.95 1.92
N ASN A 89 0.53 3.83 0.63
CA ASN A 89 -0.31 2.74 0.13
C ASN A 89 0.28 2.15 -1.15
N LEU A 90 0.14 0.83 -1.28
CA LEU A 90 0.30 0.08 -2.52
C LEU A 90 -1.09 -0.37 -2.99
N CYS A 91 -1.37 -0.15 -4.26
CA CYS A 91 -2.64 -0.40 -4.90
C CYS A 91 -2.45 -1.41 -6.03
N ILE A 92 -3.13 -2.54 -5.94
CA ILE A 92 -3.05 -3.61 -6.94
C ILE A 92 -4.40 -3.74 -7.62
N ARG A 93 -4.43 -3.54 -8.95
CA ARG A 93 -5.64 -3.75 -9.75
C ARG A 93 -5.93 -5.24 -9.88
N VAL A 94 -7.20 -5.60 -9.73
CA VAL A 94 -7.72 -6.94 -10.01
C VAL A 94 -8.88 -6.82 -10.99
N ASP A 95 -8.71 -7.45 -12.14
CA ASP A 95 -9.68 -7.50 -13.22
C ASP A 95 -10.60 -8.72 -13.00
N VAL A 96 -11.92 -8.52 -13.03
CA VAL A 96 -12.93 -9.56 -12.82
C VAL A 96 -13.62 -9.86 -14.14
N HIS A 97 -13.49 -11.09 -14.61
CA HIS A 97 -14.04 -11.54 -15.89
C HIS A 97 -15.23 -12.45 -15.71
N GLY A 98 -16.21 -12.32 -16.61
CA GLY A 98 -17.35 -13.23 -16.71
C GLY A 98 -16.98 -14.58 -17.32
N LYS A 99 -17.96 -15.49 -17.39
CA LYS A 99 -17.79 -16.82 -18.01
C LYS A 99 -17.43 -16.76 -19.51
N ASP A 100 -17.86 -15.69 -20.16
CA ASP A 100 -17.57 -15.31 -21.54
C ASP A 100 -16.15 -14.72 -21.73
N LYS A 101 -15.37 -14.60 -20.64
CA LYS A 101 -14.06 -13.93 -20.55
C LYS A 101 -14.11 -12.42 -20.76
N GLU A 102 -15.29 -11.81 -20.83
CA GLU A 102 -15.41 -10.36 -20.90
C GLU A 102 -15.08 -9.73 -19.54
N LEU A 103 -14.40 -8.59 -19.56
CA LEU A 103 -14.14 -7.81 -18.35
C LEU A 103 -15.47 -7.22 -17.85
N LYS A 104 -15.91 -7.66 -16.66
CA LYS A 104 -17.17 -7.19 -16.05
C LYS A 104 -16.94 -6.10 -15.01
N GLN A 105 -15.85 -6.19 -14.27
CA GLN A 105 -15.55 -5.24 -13.20
C GLN A 105 -14.04 -5.12 -12.98
N GLN A 106 -13.59 -3.93 -12.60
CA GLN A 106 -12.24 -3.72 -12.10
C GLN A 106 -12.31 -3.24 -10.66
N VAL A 107 -11.52 -3.87 -9.80
CA VAL A 107 -11.40 -3.47 -8.39
C VAL A 107 -9.94 -3.26 -8.03
N MET A 108 -9.72 -2.60 -6.90
CA MET A 108 -8.40 -2.31 -6.37
C MET A 108 -8.30 -2.85 -4.95
N ILE A 109 -7.28 -3.66 -4.70
CA ILE A 109 -6.89 -3.98 -3.33
C ILE A 109 -5.81 -3.00 -2.89
N ARG A 110 -6.02 -2.38 -1.72
CA ARG A 110 -5.13 -1.36 -1.15
C ARG A 110 -4.45 -1.93 0.08
N PHE A 111 -3.13 -1.87 0.10
CA PHE A 111 -2.30 -2.29 1.21
C PHE A 111 -1.60 -1.09 1.83
N PRO A 112 -1.65 -0.89 3.16
CA PRO A 112 -0.74 0.04 3.80
C PRO A 112 0.70 -0.43 3.58
N LEU A 113 1.62 0.51 3.40
CA LEU A 113 3.06 0.24 3.32
C LEU A 113 3.64 0.15 4.74
N PRO A 114 3.95 -1.05 5.27
CA PRO A 114 4.28 -1.22 6.69
C PRO A 114 5.48 -0.39 7.15
N TYR A 115 6.45 -0.22 6.24
CA TYR A 115 7.65 0.57 6.48
C TYR A 115 7.38 2.09 6.54
N ARG A 116 6.25 2.58 6.01
CA ARG A 116 5.84 4.00 6.02
C ARG A 116 4.86 4.35 7.14
N VAL A 117 4.17 3.36 7.70
CA VAL A 117 3.17 3.57 8.78
C VAL A 117 3.73 3.25 10.16
N GLY A 118 5.01 2.90 10.26
CA GLY A 118 5.65 2.58 11.54
C GLY A 118 5.22 1.23 12.13
N GLU A 119 4.84 0.25 11.29
CA GLU A 119 4.44 -1.08 11.76
C GLU A 119 5.54 -1.80 12.54
N GLY A 120 6.80 -1.65 12.11
CA GLY A 120 7.95 -2.25 12.79
C GLY A 120 8.13 -1.76 14.23
N PRO A 121 8.27 -0.44 14.47
CA PRO A 121 8.42 0.09 15.83
C PRO A 121 7.12 0.04 16.65
N CYS A 122 5.95 0.09 16.02
CA CYS A 122 4.65 0.07 16.69
C CYS A 122 3.69 -0.89 15.96
N PRO A 123 3.70 -2.19 16.34
CA PRO A 123 2.82 -3.18 15.74
C PRO A 123 1.34 -2.82 15.86
N GLY A 124 0.58 -3.01 14.78
CA GLY A 124 -0.84 -2.68 14.71
C GLY A 124 -1.16 -1.35 14.03
N ASN A 125 -0.15 -0.52 13.72
CA ASN A 125 -0.35 0.74 12.98
C ASN A 125 -0.97 0.53 11.59
N SER A 126 -0.63 -0.56 10.91
CA SER A 126 -1.21 -0.93 9.62
C SER A 126 -2.70 -1.24 9.76
N ASP A 127 -3.08 -1.99 10.79
CA ASP A 127 -4.47 -2.33 11.08
C ASP A 127 -5.28 -1.10 11.50
N GLU A 128 -4.67 -0.20 12.28
CA GLU A 128 -5.30 1.07 12.66
C GLU A 128 -5.55 1.94 11.43
N LYS A 129 -4.57 2.08 10.55
CA LYS A 129 -4.75 2.78 9.28
C LYS A 129 -5.90 2.18 8.46
N ILE A 130 -6.00 0.86 8.36
CA ILE A 130 -7.08 0.19 7.62
C ILE A 130 -8.44 0.52 8.26
N ARG A 131 -8.56 0.47 9.59
CA ARG A 131 -9.80 0.83 10.30
C ARG A 131 -10.20 2.28 10.07
N CYS A 132 -9.25 3.22 10.18
CA CYS A 132 -9.53 4.64 9.94
C CYS A 132 -10.02 4.88 8.50
N GLU A 133 -9.34 4.28 7.51
CA GLU A 133 -9.70 4.42 6.10
C GLU A 133 -11.07 3.80 5.82
N ALA A 134 -11.33 2.58 6.31
CA ALA A 134 -12.62 1.92 6.18
C ALA A 134 -13.76 2.72 6.84
N GLY A 135 -13.54 3.26 8.04
CA GLY A 135 -14.49 4.13 8.73
C GLY A 135 -14.78 5.41 7.96
N THR A 136 -13.76 6.01 7.33
CA THR A 136 -13.91 7.20 6.48
C THR A 136 -14.77 6.89 5.26
N TYR A 137 -14.49 5.78 4.57
CA TYR A 137 -15.30 5.34 3.43
C TYR A 137 -16.76 5.08 3.84
N ALA A 138 -16.99 4.34 4.92
CA ALA A 138 -18.35 4.05 5.40
C ALA A 138 -19.10 5.34 5.73
N TRP A 139 -18.46 6.27 6.45
CA TRP A 139 -19.08 7.55 6.81
C TRP A 139 -19.41 8.39 5.56
N LEU A 140 -18.50 8.50 4.60
CA LEU A 140 -18.74 9.25 3.37
C LEU A 140 -19.85 8.62 2.51
N GLN A 141 -19.90 7.29 2.42
CA GLN A 141 -20.94 6.59 1.67
C GLN A 141 -22.33 6.79 2.28
N GLU A 142 -22.42 6.88 3.61
CA GLU A 142 -23.67 7.10 4.33
C GLU A 142 -24.10 8.58 4.35
N ASN A 143 -23.16 9.50 4.54
CA ASN A 143 -23.46 10.91 4.83
C ASN A 143 -23.25 11.85 3.64
N CYS A 144 -22.59 11.40 2.57
CA CYS A 144 -22.28 12.21 1.39
C CYS A 144 -22.55 11.44 0.09
N PRO A 145 -23.78 10.93 -0.14
CA PRO A 145 -24.09 10.06 -1.29
C PRO A 145 -23.90 10.76 -2.64
N ASP A 146 -24.02 12.08 -2.69
CA ASP A 146 -23.85 12.88 -3.91
C ASP A 146 -22.37 13.11 -4.29
N ILE A 147 -21.42 12.80 -3.39
CA ILE A 147 -20.00 12.93 -3.67
C ILE A 147 -19.51 11.62 -4.33
N PRO A 148 -19.03 11.67 -5.59
CA PRO A 148 -18.56 10.46 -6.25
C PRO A 148 -17.25 9.99 -5.61
N ILE A 149 -17.34 8.93 -4.82
CA ILE A 149 -16.19 8.24 -4.24
C ILE A 149 -16.14 6.78 -4.67
N PRO A 150 -14.96 6.15 -4.70
CA PRO A 150 -14.87 4.71 -4.92
C PRO A 150 -15.68 3.92 -3.88
N ARG A 151 -16.32 2.84 -4.30
CA ARG A 151 -17.06 1.96 -3.38
C ARG A 151 -16.11 1.12 -2.53
N LEU A 152 -16.33 1.09 -1.22
CA LEU A 152 -15.70 0.11 -0.34
C LEU A 152 -16.44 -1.23 -0.42
N HIS A 153 -15.81 -2.25 -0.99
CA HIS A 153 -16.36 -3.62 -1.04
C HIS A 153 -16.11 -4.41 0.25
N GLY A 154 -15.07 -4.07 0.99
CA GLY A 154 -14.69 -4.74 2.23
C GLY A 154 -13.27 -4.40 2.66
N PHE A 155 -12.89 -4.89 3.82
CA PHE A 155 -11.53 -4.76 4.35
C PHE A 155 -11.13 -6.00 5.16
N GLY A 156 -9.83 -6.15 5.40
CA GLY A 156 -9.26 -7.23 6.22
C GLY A 156 -8.12 -6.72 7.08
N LEU A 157 -7.98 -7.32 8.25
CA LEU A 157 -6.95 -6.98 9.25
C LEU A 157 -5.91 -8.09 9.38
N SER A 158 -4.75 -7.76 9.97
CA SER A 158 -3.67 -8.71 10.25
C SER A 158 -4.10 -9.90 11.10
N THR A 159 -5.13 -9.73 11.93
CA THR A 159 -5.75 -10.76 12.77
C THR A 159 -6.56 -11.80 12.01
N GLY A 160 -6.74 -11.64 10.70
CA GLY A 160 -7.60 -12.49 9.87
C GLY A 160 -9.08 -12.09 9.89
N LYS A 161 -9.47 -11.13 10.74
CA LYS A 161 -10.82 -10.53 10.73
C LYS A 161 -11.04 -9.81 9.40
N THR A 162 -12.16 -10.12 8.74
CA THR A 162 -12.54 -9.51 7.47
C THR A 162 -14.00 -9.13 7.45
N VAL A 163 -14.32 -7.99 6.86
CA VAL A 163 -15.68 -7.47 6.69
C VAL A 163 -15.92 -7.29 5.20
N SER A 164 -17.05 -7.79 4.71
CA SER A 164 -17.56 -7.52 3.37
C SER A 164 -18.77 -6.60 3.50
N ASN A 165 -18.88 -5.62 2.60
CA ASN A 165 -20.10 -4.85 2.47
C ASN A 165 -21.04 -5.63 1.54
N ASP A 166 -22.02 -6.32 2.13
CA ASP A 166 -22.99 -7.11 1.36
C ASP A 166 -23.79 -6.23 0.41
N HIS A 167 -24.04 -6.77 -0.77
CA HIS A 167 -24.70 -6.12 -1.90
C HIS A 167 -26.16 -6.57 -2.06
N SER A 168 -26.83 -7.04 -1.00
CA SER A 168 -28.23 -7.47 -1.13
C SER A 168 -29.17 -6.27 -1.35
N GLY A 169 -29.42 -5.97 -2.63
CA GLY A 169 -30.64 -5.36 -3.16
C GLY A 169 -30.87 -3.88 -2.86
N ILE A 170 -30.36 -3.00 -3.75
CA ILE A 170 -31.19 -1.89 -4.21
C ILE A 170 -31.51 -2.21 -5.67
N SER A 171 -32.50 -3.08 -5.84
CA SER A 171 -33.40 -2.99 -6.98
C SER A 171 -34.43 -1.94 -6.57
N ASP A 172 -34.24 -0.72 -7.03
CA ASP A 172 -35.34 0.26 -7.05
C ASP A 172 -36.28 -0.21 -8.18
N ASP A 173 -37.44 -0.74 -7.77
CA ASP A 173 -38.65 -0.78 -8.62
C ASP A 173 -39.19 0.65 -8.82
#